data_AF-A0A974YN43-F1
#
_entry.id   AF-A0A974YN43-F1
#
_cell.length_a   1.000
_cell.length_b   1.000
_cell.length_c   1.000
_cell.angle_alpha   90.00
_cell.angle_beta   90.00
_cell.angle_gamma   90.00
#
_symmetry.space_group_name_H-M   'P 1'
#
loop_
_entity.id
_entity.type
_entity.pdbx_description
1 polymer ?
#
loop_
_entity_poly.entity_id
_entity_poly.type
_entity_poly.pdbx_seq_one_letter_code
_entity_poly.pdbx_strand_id
1 'polypeptide(L)'
;MTLLAGCGHQVEQPRPLPPAPFAYLTLAACKAYSSNIVECQLEYGNHFGRHRLGPVQNRGLSIGLDGGRYQVESCYPVDRIQRELPNFVCRISVATSGTDAGSVLIKGGTAVRLARILGDREQLRYRWTPDKWSRLRD
;
A
#
# COMPACT_ATOMS: atom_id res chain seq x y z
N MET A 1 33.98 -43.23 13.97
CA MET A 1 32.94 -42.20 14.21
C MET A 1 32.72 -41.46 12.91
N THR A 2 31.66 -41.82 12.18
CA THR A 2 31.28 -41.21 10.90
C THR A 2 30.36 -40.04 11.21
N LEU A 3 30.85 -38.81 11.05
CA LEU A 3 30.04 -37.60 11.17
C LEU A 3 29.24 -37.42 9.87
N LEU A 4 27.94 -37.67 9.93
CA LEU A 4 26.99 -37.34 8.86
C LEU A 4 26.87 -35.81 8.80
N ALA A 5 27.44 -35.20 7.77
CA ALA A 5 27.22 -33.79 7.45
C ALA A 5 25.78 -33.64 6.92
N GLY A 6 24.87 -33.13 7.75
CA GLY A 6 23.54 -32.74 7.31
C GLY A 6 23.62 -31.46 6.48
N CYS A 7 23.08 -31.49 5.25
CA CYS A 7 22.86 -30.30 4.44
C CYS A 7 21.85 -29.40 5.15
N GLY A 8 22.34 -28.42 5.92
CA GLY A 8 21.52 -27.37 6.48
C GLY A 8 20.97 -26.51 5.34
N HIS A 9 19.74 -26.78 4.91
CA HIS A 9 18.95 -25.76 4.25
C HIS A 9 18.87 -24.60 5.24
N GLN A 10 19.52 -23.47 4.93
CA GLN A 10 19.17 -22.20 5.57
C GLN A 10 17.69 -21.98 5.28
N VAL A 11 16.84 -22.30 6.25
CA VAL A 11 15.45 -21.85 6.26
C VAL A 11 15.57 -20.34 6.42
N GLU A 12 15.46 -19.62 5.31
CA GLU A 12 15.44 -18.17 5.31
C GLU A 12 14.36 -17.73 6.31
N GLN A 13 14.81 -17.08 7.38
CA GLN A 13 13.95 -16.77 8.49
C GLN A 13 12.85 -15.83 7.98
N PRO A 14 11.56 -16.19 8.07
CA PRO A 14 10.51 -15.36 7.50
C PRO A 14 10.58 -13.97 8.12
N ARG A 15 10.72 -12.94 7.26
CA ARG A 15 10.78 -11.55 7.70
C ARG A 15 9.57 -11.24 8.58
N PRO A 16 9.74 -10.53 9.72
CA PRO A 16 8.62 -10.03 10.50
C PRO A 16 7.71 -9.16 9.62
N LEU A 17 6.44 -9.54 9.51
CA LEU A 17 5.45 -8.74 8.79
C LEU A 17 5.13 -7.47 9.59
N PRO A 18 4.83 -6.34 8.91
CA PRO A 18 4.36 -5.16 9.60
C PRO A 18 3.05 -5.46 10.36
N PRO A 19 2.72 -4.72 11.42
CA PRO A 19 1.49 -4.96 12.18
C PRO A 19 0.25 -4.77 11.31
N ALA A 20 -0.86 -5.40 11.72
CA ALA A 20 -2.15 -5.15 11.08
C ALA A 20 -2.54 -3.65 11.21
N PRO A 21 -3.18 -3.05 10.20
CA PRO A 21 -3.65 -3.67 8.95
C PRO A 21 -2.59 -3.74 7.84
N PHE A 22 -1.38 -3.21 8.07
CA PHE A 22 -0.34 -3.06 7.05
C PHE A 22 0.19 -4.39 6.53
N ALA A 23 0.22 -5.45 7.35
CA ALA A 23 0.55 -6.82 6.94
C ALA A 23 -0.18 -7.29 5.66
N TYR A 24 -1.37 -6.74 5.42
CA TYR A 24 -2.25 -7.12 4.32
C TYR A 24 -2.31 -6.07 3.22
N LEU A 25 -1.59 -4.96 3.33
CA LEU A 25 -1.52 -3.90 2.34
C LEU A 25 -0.28 -4.06 1.47
N THR A 26 -0.50 -4.14 0.15
CA THR A 26 0.60 -4.25 -0.82
C THR A 26 0.38 -3.35 -2.01
N LEU A 27 1.46 -2.88 -2.61
CA LEU A 27 1.45 -2.32 -3.96
C LEU A 27 1.91 -3.42 -4.92
N ALA A 28 1.09 -3.72 -5.91
CA ALA A 28 1.36 -4.74 -6.90
C ALA A 28 1.04 -4.24 -8.30
N ALA A 29 1.34 -5.07 -9.31
CA ALA A 29 1.06 -4.77 -10.72
C ALA A 29 1.58 -3.39 -11.17
N CYS A 30 2.77 -3.01 -10.68
CA CYS A 30 3.35 -1.71 -10.97
C CYS A 30 3.80 -1.62 -12.43
N LYS A 31 3.51 -0.49 -13.08
CA LYS A 31 3.87 -0.18 -14.45
C LYS A 31 4.61 1.14 -14.50
N ALA A 32 5.78 1.14 -15.14
CA ALA A 32 6.52 2.35 -15.45
C ALA A 32 6.01 2.94 -16.77
N TYR A 33 5.85 4.26 -16.79
CA TYR A 33 5.56 5.05 -17.98
C TYR A 33 6.77 5.92 -18.34
N SER A 34 6.82 6.42 -19.58
CA SER A 34 7.96 7.15 -20.17
C SER A 34 8.34 8.47 -19.48
N SER A 35 7.58 8.91 -18.48
CA SER A 35 7.74 10.17 -17.75
C SER A 35 8.21 10.00 -16.29
N ASN A 36 8.88 8.89 -15.97
CA ASN A 36 9.26 8.51 -14.59
C ASN A 36 8.06 8.40 -13.64
N ILE A 37 6.87 8.21 -14.22
CA ILE A 37 5.64 7.93 -13.50
C ILE A 37 5.52 6.43 -13.38
N VAL A 38 5.35 5.96 -12.16
CA VAL A 38 4.99 4.59 -11.85
C VAL A 38 3.56 4.56 -11.34
N GLU A 39 2.75 3.71 -11.91
CA GLU A 39 1.41 3.40 -11.40
C GLU A 39 1.40 1.99 -10.84
N CYS A 40 0.97 1.85 -9.60
CA CYS A 40 0.79 0.58 -8.92
C CYS A 40 -0.67 0.39 -8.53
N GLN A 41 -1.09 -0.86 -8.39
CA GLN A 41 -2.37 -1.22 -7.81
C GLN A 41 -2.20 -1.43 -6.30
N LEU A 42 -2.90 -0.65 -5.47
CA LEU A 42 -3.00 -0.90 -4.04
C LEU A 42 -4.00 -2.03 -3.80
N GLU A 43 -3.57 -3.04 -3.05
CA GLU A 43 -4.36 -4.22 -2.71
C GLU A 43 -4.40 -4.42 -1.19
N TYR A 44 -5.54 -4.91 -0.69
CA TYR A 44 -5.73 -5.34 0.69
C TYR A 44 -6.13 -6.81 0.74
N GLY A 45 -5.39 -7.62 1.48
CA GLY A 45 -5.70 -9.03 1.69
C GLY A 45 -4.45 -9.90 1.77
N ASN A 46 -4.65 -11.22 1.72
CA ASN A 46 -3.59 -12.21 1.82
C ASN A 46 -3.59 -13.12 0.58
N HIS A 47 -3.03 -14.32 0.68
CA HIS A 47 -2.99 -15.29 -0.41
C HIS A 47 -4.36 -15.97 -0.66
N PHE A 48 -5.28 -15.93 0.30
CA PHE A 48 -6.63 -16.52 0.17
C PHE A 48 -7.66 -15.57 -0.44
N GLY A 49 -7.37 -14.26 -0.46
CA GLY A 49 -8.23 -13.27 -1.08
C GLY A 49 -7.59 -11.89 -1.07
N ARG A 50 -7.66 -11.19 -2.21
CA ARG A 50 -7.14 -9.83 -2.37
C ARG A 50 -8.21 -8.92 -2.96
N HIS A 51 -8.34 -7.74 -2.36
CA HIS A 51 -9.26 -6.70 -2.81
C HIS A 51 -8.47 -5.51 -3.36
N ARG A 52 -8.79 -5.11 -4.58
CA ARG A 52 -8.19 -3.92 -5.21
C ARG A 52 -8.77 -2.66 -4.61
N LEU A 53 -7.94 -1.86 -3.95
CA LEU A 53 -8.34 -0.56 -3.40
C LEU A 53 -8.30 0.55 -4.46
N GLY A 54 -7.36 0.48 -5.39
CA GLY A 54 -7.28 1.38 -6.54
C GLY A 54 -5.84 1.69 -6.96
N PRO A 55 -5.67 2.49 -8.02
CA PRO A 55 -4.36 2.89 -8.50
C PRO A 55 -3.67 3.86 -7.54
N VAL A 56 -2.34 3.83 -7.52
CA VAL A 56 -1.43 4.73 -6.81
C VAL A 56 -0.34 5.13 -7.79
N GLN A 57 -0.26 6.43 -8.07
CA GLN A 57 0.78 6.98 -8.93
C GLN A 57 1.89 7.61 -8.10
N ASN A 58 3.13 7.34 -8.46
CA ASN A 58 4.32 7.92 -7.84
C ASN A 58 5.30 8.38 -8.92
N ARG A 59 5.98 9.51 -8.68
CA ARG A 59 7.11 9.96 -9.49
C ARG A 59 8.40 9.64 -8.76
N GLY A 60 9.27 8.85 -9.40
CA GLY A 60 10.59 8.52 -8.84
C GLY A 60 10.65 7.17 -8.08
N LEU A 61 9.55 6.43 -8.01
CA LEU A 61 9.60 5.02 -7.58
C LEU A 61 10.35 4.20 -8.63
N SER A 62 11.41 3.52 -8.24
CA SER A 62 12.19 2.66 -9.15
C SER A 62 11.64 1.24 -9.12
N ILE A 63 11.03 0.77 -10.22
CA ILE A 63 10.61 -0.62 -10.36
C ILE A 63 11.84 -1.48 -10.65
N GLY A 64 12.27 -2.27 -9.67
CA GLY A 64 13.31 -3.29 -9.85
C GLY A 64 12.86 -4.47 -10.70
N LEU A 65 13.78 -5.41 -10.95
CA LEU A 65 13.56 -6.61 -11.79
C LEU A 65 12.40 -7.51 -11.31
N ASP A 66 12.06 -7.47 -10.01
CA ASP A 66 11.02 -8.29 -9.38
C ASP A 66 9.57 -7.85 -9.71
N GLY A 67 9.39 -7.00 -10.74
CA GLY A 67 8.06 -6.56 -11.19
C GLY A 67 7.36 -5.57 -10.24
N GLY A 68 8.12 -4.94 -9.34
CA GLY A 68 7.65 -3.83 -8.51
C GLY A 68 6.56 -4.22 -7.50
N ARG A 69 6.77 -5.29 -6.73
CA ARG A 69 5.89 -5.59 -5.58
C ARG A 69 6.46 -4.95 -4.32
N TYR A 70 5.64 -4.16 -3.64
CA TYR A 70 6.02 -3.48 -2.41
C TYR A 70 5.08 -3.82 -1.26
N GLN A 71 5.66 -3.99 -0.08
CA GLN A 71 4.95 -4.11 1.18
C GLN A 71 4.69 -2.71 1.72
N VAL A 72 3.47 -2.43 2.17
CA VAL A 72 3.19 -1.19 2.91
C VAL A 72 3.56 -1.43 4.37
N GLU A 73 4.38 -0.55 4.93
CA GLU A 73 4.91 -0.66 6.29
C GLU A 73 4.10 0.19 7.28
N SER A 74 3.75 1.40 6.88
CA SER A 74 2.94 2.33 7.66
C SER A 74 2.33 3.38 6.75
N CYS A 75 1.23 4.01 7.19
CA CYS A 75 0.62 5.15 6.53
C CYS A 75 0.24 6.21 7.56
N TYR A 76 0.45 7.48 7.22
CA TYR A 76 0.02 8.61 8.04
C TYR A 76 -0.74 9.63 7.19
N PRO A 77 -1.78 10.27 7.76
CA PRO A 77 -2.51 11.31 7.07
C PRO A 77 -1.62 12.54 6.85
N VAL A 78 -1.79 13.21 5.72
CA VAL A 78 -1.14 14.50 5.45
C VAL A 78 -2.17 15.61 5.31
N ASP A 79 -1.72 16.84 5.54
CA ASP A 79 -2.57 18.03 5.51
C ASP A 79 -3.28 18.19 4.16
N ARG A 80 -4.51 18.69 4.24
CA ARG A 80 -5.48 18.66 3.16
C ARG A 80 -6.03 20.07 2.93
N ILE A 81 -6.11 20.47 1.66
CA ILE A 81 -6.86 21.68 1.27
C ILE A 81 -8.37 21.42 1.46
N GLN A 82 -8.84 20.22 1.10
CA GLN A 82 -10.21 19.75 1.36
C GLN A 82 -10.15 18.66 2.43
N ARG A 83 -10.68 18.93 3.63
CA ARG A 83 -10.59 18.00 4.77
C ARG A 83 -11.28 16.68 4.50
N GLU A 84 -12.34 16.69 3.69
CA GLU A 84 -13.17 15.54 3.40
C GLU A 84 -12.55 14.53 2.42
N LEU A 85 -11.46 14.88 1.72
CA LEU A 85 -10.75 13.97 0.82
C LEU A 85 -9.40 13.55 1.44
N PRO A 86 -9.25 12.31 1.91
CA PRO A 86 -8.07 11.91 2.66
C PRO A 86 -6.88 11.79 1.72
N ASN A 87 -5.70 12.14 2.23
CA ASN A 87 -4.42 11.87 1.60
C ASN A 87 -3.54 11.16 2.63
N PHE A 88 -2.89 10.09 2.21
CA PHE A 88 -1.96 9.35 3.06
C PHE A 88 -0.59 9.30 2.41
N VAL A 89 0.46 9.52 3.20
CA VAL A 89 1.80 9.11 2.82
C VAL A 89 2.06 7.76 3.47
N CYS A 90 2.40 6.77 2.65
CA CYS A 90 2.67 5.42 3.09
C CYS A 90 4.12 5.05 2.83
N ARG A 91 4.81 4.58 3.86
CA ARG A 91 6.15 4.00 3.73
C ARG A 91 6.05 2.60 3.13
N ILE A 92 6.97 2.28 2.25
CA ILE A 92 6.98 1.01 1.52
C ILE A 92 8.36 0.38 1.55
N SER A 93 8.39 -0.95 1.55
CA SER A 93 9.60 -1.72 1.32
C SER A 93 9.42 -2.63 0.11
N VAL A 94 10.52 -3.05 -0.51
CA VAL A 94 10.48 -4.15 -1.48
C VAL A 94 9.92 -5.40 -0.80
N ALA A 95 8.94 -6.06 -1.41
CA ALA A 95 8.23 -7.18 -0.77
C ALA A 95 9.13 -8.42 -0.58
N THR A 96 10.08 -8.65 -1.49
CA THR A 96 11.02 -9.78 -1.48
C THR A 96 12.18 -9.55 -0.51
N SER A 97 12.85 -8.40 -0.61
CA SER A 97 14.07 -8.11 0.16
C SER A 97 13.85 -7.31 1.45
N GLY A 98 12.67 -6.72 1.64
CA GLY A 98 12.41 -5.83 2.77
C GLY A 98 13.19 -4.51 2.77
N THR A 99 13.93 -4.22 1.69
CA THR A 99 14.70 -2.98 1.56
C THR A 99 13.75 -1.79 1.49
N ASP A 100 14.05 -0.70 2.20
CA ASP A 100 13.26 0.53 2.14
C ASP A 100 13.16 1.02 0.70
N ALA A 101 11.93 1.20 0.23
CA ALA A 101 11.61 1.68 -1.12
C ALA A 101 11.05 3.10 -1.08
N GLY A 102 11.14 3.77 0.07
CA GLY A 102 10.69 5.14 0.28
C GLY A 102 9.22 5.23 0.62
N SER A 103 8.52 6.21 0.04
CA SER A 103 7.12 6.47 0.35
C SER A 103 6.29 6.81 -0.88
N VAL A 104 5.01 6.46 -0.82
CA VAL A 104 4.02 6.80 -1.84
C VAL A 104 2.93 7.69 -1.27
N LEU A 105 2.41 8.59 -2.11
CA LEU A 105 1.30 9.46 -1.76
C LEU A 105 0.02 8.88 -2.37
N ILE A 106 -0.91 8.49 -1.50
CA ILE A 106 -2.19 7.89 -1.86
C ILE A 106 -3.26 8.96 -1.70
N LYS A 107 -4.00 9.23 -2.77
CA LYS A 107 -5.05 10.27 -2.85
C LYS A 107 -6.35 9.75 -3.44
N GLY A 108 -7.37 10.60 -3.44
CA GLY A 108 -8.62 10.39 -4.17
C GLY A 108 -9.38 9.14 -3.71
N GLY A 109 -10.07 8.46 -4.63
CA GLY A 109 -10.90 7.29 -4.30
C GLY A 109 -10.13 6.13 -3.67
N THR A 110 -8.85 5.95 -4.03
CA THR A 110 -7.97 4.94 -3.40
C THR A 110 -7.72 5.27 -1.94
N ALA A 111 -7.47 6.55 -1.61
CA ALA A 111 -7.29 6.99 -0.23
C ALA A 111 -8.57 6.87 0.59
N VAL A 112 -9.74 7.16 0.00
CA VAL A 112 -11.04 6.95 0.67
C VAL A 112 -11.25 5.47 1.04
N ARG A 113 -10.90 4.54 0.14
CA ARG A 113 -10.98 3.10 0.43
C ARG A 113 -9.96 2.66 1.48
N LEU A 114 -8.73 3.18 1.42
CA LEU A 114 -7.70 2.93 2.43
C LEU A 114 -8.12 3.44 3.81
N ALA A 115 -8.70 4.64 3.90
CA ALA A 115 -9.15 5.24 5.15
C ALA A 115 -10.14 4.34 5.92
N ARG A 116 -11.01 3.61 5.19
CA ARG A 116 -11.93 2.64 5.80
C ARG A 116 -11.22 1.46 6.46
N ILE A 117 -10.09 1.04 5.91
CA ILE A 117 -9.25 -0.04 6.47
C ILE A 117 -8.46 0.48 7.68
N LEU A 118 -7.94 1.70 7.59
CA LEU A 118 -7.20 2.33 8.69
C LEU A 118 -8.10 2.81 9.85
N GLY A 119 -9.43 2.72 9.70
CA GLY A 119 -10.37 3.16 10.72
C GLY A 119 -10.43 4.68 10.90
N ASP A 120 -10.17 5.45 9.83
CA ASP A 120 -10.21 6.92 9.87
C ASP A 120 -11.63 7.41 10.21
N ARG A 121 -11.76 7.99 11.40
CA ARG A 121 -13.05 8.43 11.95
C ARG A 121 -13.69 9.56 11.15
N GLU A 122 -12.90 10.43 10.51
CA GLU A 122 -13.44 11.51 9.70
C GLU A 122 -14.07 10.97 8.42
N GLN A 123 -13.41 10.01 7.77
CA GLN A 123 -13.94 9.37 6.56
C GLN A 123 -15.17 8.51 6.84
N LEU A 124 -15.19 7.82 7.99
CA LEU A 124 -16.37 7.08 8.43
C LEU A 124 -17.56 8.01 8.70
N ARG A 125 -17.32 9.21 9.23
CA ARG A 125 -18.37 10.24 9.41
C ARG A 125 -18.82 10.83 8.07
N TYR A 126 -17.89 11.11 7.16
CA TYR A 126 -18.21 11.72 5.87
C TYR A 126 -19.16 10.87 5.02
N ARG A 127 -19.09 9.53 5.12
CA ARG A 127 -20.03 8.62 4.45
C ARG A 127 -21.51 8.94 4.73
N TRP A 128 -21.80 9.45 5.93
CA TRP A 128 -23.17 9.76 6.37
C TRP A 128 -23.58 11.21 6.12
N THR A 129 -22.66 12.03 5.60
CA THR A 129 -22.97 13.39 5.17
C THR A 129 -23.17 13.42 3.66
N PRO A 130 -24.18 14.16 3.16
CA PRO A 130 -24.30 14.46 1.75
C PRO A 130 -22.99 15.02 1.22
N ASP A 131 -22.58 14.56 0.04
CA ASP A 131 -21.38 15.08 -0.61
C ASP A 131 -21.60 16.56 -0.92
N LYS A 132 -20.86 17.45 -0.23
CA LYS A 132 -21.01 18.90 -0.40
C LYS A 132 -20.61 19.38 -1.80
N TRP A 133 -19.95 18.52 -2.57
CA TRP A 133 -19.53 18.77 -3.95
C TRP A 133 -20.36 17.99 -4.97
N SER A 134 -21.33 17.20 -4.51
CA SER A 134 -22.34 16.61 -5.37
C SER A 134 -23.08 17.73 -6.10
N ARG A 135 -22.94 17.75 -7.43
CA ARG A 135 -23.76 18.62 -8.28
C ARG A 135 -25.18 18.09 -8.47
N LEU A 136 -25.42 16.86 -8.02
CA LEU A 136 -26.76 16.28 -7.96
C LEU A 136 -27.43 16.89 -6.73
N ARG A 137 -28.39 17.80 -6.97
CA ARG A 137 -29.39 18.15 -5.97
C ARG A 137 -30.42 17.02 -5.97
N ASP A 138 -30.77 16.55 -4.78
CA ASP A 138 -31.97 15.72 -4.57
C ASP A 138 -33.23 16.47 -5.03
#